data_AF-A0A924S2X0-F1
#
_entry.id   AF-A0A924S2X0-F1
#
_cell.length_a   1.000
_cell.length_b   1.000
_cell.length_c   1.000
_cell.angle_alpha   90.00
_cell.angle_beta   90.00
_cell.angle_gamma   90.00
#
_symmetry.space_group_name_H-M   'P 1'
#
loop_
_entity.id
_entity.type
_entity.pdbx_description
1 polymer ?
#
loop_
_entity_poly.entity_id
_entity_poly.type
_entity_poly.pdbx_seq_one_letter_code
_entity_poly.pdbx_strand_id
1 'polypeptide(L)' 'VCGVKSFYIPRSNPDGVDVNARCLDEGSYDSISVEPFDGQHWEANAASLAHLSGI' A
#
# COMPACT_ATOMS: atom_id res chain seq x y z
N VAL A 1 -7.04 9.30 -21.38
CA VAL A 1 -6.25 8.58 -20.34
C VAL A 1 -5.75 9.61 -19.33
N CYS A 2 -5.88 9.38 -18.02
CA CYS A 2 -5.60 10.38 -16.97
C CYS A 2 -4.18 10.30 -16.35
N GLY A 3 -3.41 9.25 -16.59
CA GLY A 3 -2.02 9.12 -16.12
C GLY A 3 -1.86 8.66 -14.66
N VAL A 4 -2.95 8.38 -13.94
CA VAL A 4 -2.90 7.85 -12.57
C VAL A 4 -2.43 6.40 -12.58
N LYS A 5 -1.53 6.06 -11.65
CA LYS A 5 -1.12 4.68 -11.38
C LYS A 5 -2.12 4.04 -10.42
N SER A 6 -2.96 3.15 -10.92
CA SER A 6 -3.98 2.47 -10.12
C SER A 6 -3.40 1.38 -9.22
N PHE A 7 -2.33 0.72 -9.65
CA PHE A 7 -1.64 -0.31 -8.86
C PHE A 7 -0.16 -0.49 -9.28
N TYR A 8 0.64 -1.09 -8.40
CA TYR A 8 2.00 -1.56 -8.68
C TYR A 8 2.49 -2.58 -7.63
N ILE A 9 3.62 -3.24 -7.91
CA ILE A 9 4.33 -4.07 -6.92
C ILE A 9 5.31 -3.18 -6.16
N PRO A 10 5.12 -2.94 -4.85
CA PRO A 10 6.00 -2.07 -4.07
C PRO A 10 7.31 -2.77 -3.69
N ARG A 11 8.38 -1.99 -3.51
CA ARG A 11 9.69 -2.50 -3.06
C ARG A 11 9.63 -3.02 -1.61
N SER A 12 8.79 -2.42 -0.76
CA SER A 12 8.64 -2.80 0.65
C SER A 12 7.99 -4.17 0.81
N ASN A 13 7.11 -4.55 -0.12
CA ASN A 13 6.34 -5.79 -0.12
C ASN A 13 6.33 -6.37 -1.55
N PRO A 14 7.44 -6.99 -1.99
CA PRO A 14 7.63 -7.41 -3.39
C PRO A 14 6.68 -8.49 -3.88
N ASP A 15 6.00 -9.16 -2.95
CA ASP A 15 4.99 -10.19 -3.13
C ASP A 15 3.55 -9.66 -3.01
N GLY A 16 3.39 -8.38 -2.65
CA GLY A 16 2.10 -7.69 -2.51
C GLY A 16 1.77 -6.77 -3.69
N VAL A 17 0.58 -6.17 -3.64
CA VAL A 17 0.12 -5.16 -4.60
C VAL A 17 -0.30 -3.91 -3.81
N ASP A 18 0.27 -2.76 -4.15
CA ASP A 18 -0.20 -1.46 -3.72
C ASP A 18 -1.31 -1.00 -4.68
N VAL A 19 -2.45 -0.59 -4.10
CA VAL A 19 -3.62 -0.12 -4.85
C VAL A 19 -3.97 1.30 -4.41
N ASN A 20 -4.15 2.19 -5.37
CA ASN A 20 -4.66 3.51 -5.09
C ASN A 20 -6.14 3.44 -4.70
N ALA A 21 -6.46 3.67 -3.43
CA ALA A 21 -7.83 3.59 -2.91
C ALA A 21 -8.84 4.49 -3.66
N ARG A 22 -8.40 5.58 -4.30
CA ARG A 22 -9.28 6.45 -5.11
C ARG A 22 -9.64 5.86 -6.47
N CYS A 23 -9.01 4.76 -6.86
CA CYS A 23 -9.32 4.00 -8.06
C CYS A 23 -10.23 2.80 -7.79
N LEU A 24 -10.69 2.60 -6.55
CA LEU A 24 -11.64 1.55 -6.21
C LEU A 24 -13.07 2.02 -6.53
N ASP A 25 -13.85 1.13 -7.12
CA ASP A 25 -15.28 1.38 -7.34
C ASP A 25 -16.03 1.35 -6.00
N GLU A 26 -17.05 2.20 -5.87
CA GLU A 26 -17.91 2.19 -4.68
C GLU A 26 -18.55 0.80 -4.49
N GLY A 27 -18.50 0.28 -3.27
CA GLY A 27 -19.02 -1.05 -2.94
C GLY A 27 -18.10 -2.23 -3.28
N SER A 28 -16.91 -1.98 -3.84
CA SER A 28 -15.88 -3.03 -4.05
C SER A 28 -15.13 -3.43 -2.77
N TYR A 29 -15.39 -2.74 -1.66
CA TYR A 29 -14.79 -2.99 -0.35
C TYR A 29 -15.82 -2.74 0.77
N ASP A 30 -15.70 -3.49 1.87
CA ASP A 30 -16.57 -3.33 3.04
C ASP A 30 -16.10 -2.22 3.98
N SER A 31 -14.78 -2.06 4.14
CA SER A 31 -14.18 -1.01 4.97
C SER A 31 -12.71 -0.75 4.59
N ILE A 32 -12.19 0.42 4.97
CA ILE A 32 -10.78 0.80 4.82
C ILE A 32 -10.25 1.23 6.20
N SER A 33 -9.17 0.60 6.65
CA SER A 33 -8.39 1.06 7.81
C SER A 33 -7.20 1.89 7.34
N VAL A 34 -6.89 2.96 8.08
CA VAL A 34 -5.73 3.82 7.78
C VAL A 34 -4.82 3.87 9.00
N GLU A 35 -3.60 3.38 8.82
CA GLU A 35 -2.56 3.40 9.84
C GLU A 35 -1.46 4.39 9.43
N PRO A 36 -1.14 5.39 10.26
CA PRO A 36 -0.05 6.31 9.98
C PRO A 36 1.30 5.58 9.94
N PHE A 37 2.13 5.90 8.95
CA PHE A 37 3.50 5.37 8.82
C PHE A 37 4.49 6.50 8.61
N ASP A 38 5.58 6.51 9.38
CA ASP A 38 6.68 7.47 9.22
C ASP A 38 7.63 6.99 8.10
N GLY A 39 7.26 7.35 6.87
CA GLY A 39 8.10 7.11 5.70
C GLY A 39 9.29 8.08 5.58
N GLN A 40 9.33 9.16 6.36
CA GLN A 40 10.45 10.11 6.34
C GLN A 40 11.70 9.47 6.98
N HIS A 41 11.52 8.72 8.06
CA HIS A 41 12.59 7.95 8.71
C HIS A 41 12.56 6.48 8.28
N TRP A 42 12.76 6.24 6.99
CA TRP A 42 12.64 4.91 6.36
C TRP A 42 13.48 3.82 7.04
N GLU A 43 14.78 4.08 7.26
CA GLU A 43 15.71 3.10 7.82
C GLU A 43 15.32 2.64 9.23
N ALA A 44 14.64 3.50 10.00
CA ALA A 44 14.18 3.18 11.34
C ALA A 44 12.85 2.42 11.36
N ASN A 45 11.98 2.64 10.35
CA ASN A 45 10.60 2.19 10.39
C ASN A 45 10.26 1.07 9.40
N ALA A 46 10.98 0.92 8.29
CA ALA A 46 10.62 -0.01 7.21
C ALA A 46 10.44 -1.47 7.66
N ALA A 47 11.18 -1.91 8.67
CA ALA A 47 11.06 -3.26 9.22
C ALA A 47 9.67 -3.54 9.82
N SER A 48 8.93 -2.52 10.26
CA SER A 48 7.57 -2.71 10.77
C SER A 48 6.59 -3.18 9.69
N LEU A 49 6.89 -2.94 8.42
CA LEU A 49 6.06 -3.35 7.28
C LEU A 49 6.26 -4.82 6.87
N ALA A 50 7.20 -5.55 7.49
CA ALA A 50 7.54 -6.92 7.09
C ALA A 50 6.35 -7.88 7.18
N HIS A 51 5.44 -7.67 8.14
CA HIS A 51 4.24 -8.48 8.33
C HIS A 51 3.21 -8.36 7.20
N LEU A 52 3.36 -7.38 6.31
CA LEU A 52 2.50 -7.20 5.13
C LEU A 52 2.92 -8.08 3.95
N SER A 53 4.09 -8.72 4.05
CA SER A 53 4.54 -9.76 3.11
C SER A 53 4.23 -11.15 3.67
N GLY A 54 3.97 -12.11 2.78
CA GLY A 54 3.56 -13.48 3.11
C GLY A 54 4.72 -14.47 3.29
N ILE A 55 5.98 -14.01 3.27
CA ILE A 55 7.20 -14.83 3.31
C ILE A 55 8.15 -14.32 4.38
#